data_AF-A0A3E4MDP5-F1
#
_entry.id   AF-A0A3E4MDP5-F1
#
_cell.length_a   1.000
_cell.length_b   1.000
_cell.length_c   1.000
_cell.angle_alpha   90.00
_cell.angle_beta   90.00
_cell.angle_gamma   90.00
#
_symmetry.space_group_name_H-M   'P 1'
#
loop_
_entity.id
_entity.type
_entity.pdbx_description
1 polymer ?
#
loop_
_entity_poly.entity_id
_entity_poly.type
_entity_poly.pdbx_seq_one_letter_code
_entity_poly.pdbx_strand_id
1 'polypeptide(L)'
;MSAKLSVKCKCQRIQKECRSRLTSLTKNVYNEKQVKDEGAVRMSDVYATINYVLVNLINEIWEVEGKAIITDEFKDITNNDMHVIEAIGLGEGNNMSTIAKKLNITVGSLTTAVNSLVKKGYVDRFRSKEDRRVVYVRLLEKGENAYHHHEDYHKQMTQAIVDELDESEIPVLLKTLDALTGFFTDYTRESKEKSSDSMDKE
;
A
#
# COMPACT_ATOMS: atom_id res chain seq x y z
N MET A 1 -2.68 16.22 -19.62
CA MET A 1 -2.91 17.23 -18.55
C MET A 1 -4.15 16.97 -17.69
N SER A 2 -5.20 16.29 -18.20
CA SER A 2 -6.48 16.10 -17.50
C SER A 2 -6.43 15.15 -16.27
N ALA A 3 -5.74 14.01 -16.36
CA ALA A 3 -5.72 13.01 -15.28
C ALA A 3 -5.04 13.48 -13.97
N LYS A 4 -3.92 14.23 -14.08
CA LYS A 4 -3.17 14.74 -12.92
C LYS A 4 -3.96 15.73 -12.05
N LEU A 5 -4.81 16.57 -12.66
CA LEU A 5 -5.70 17.46 -11.90
C LEU A 5 -6.83 16.66 -11.22
N SER A 6 -7.28 15.56 -11.82
CA SER A 6 -8.38 14.73 -11.31
C SER A 6 -8.00 14.00 -10.00
N VAL A 7 -6.83 13.35 -9.95
CA VAL A 7 -6.33 12.69 -8.73
C VAL A 7 -6.12 13.69 -7.61
N LYS A 8 -5.48 14.83 -7.92
CA LYS A 8 -5.16 15.87 -6.94
C LYS A 8 -6.42 16.45 -6.29
N CYS A 9 -7.43 16.80 -7.08
CA CYS A 9 -8.69 17.31 -6.53
C CYS A 9 -9.47 16.26 -5.73
N LYS A 10 -9.49 14.99 -6.19
CA LYS A 10 -10.22 13.92 -5.51
C LYS A 10 -9.54 13.52 -4.19
N CYS A 11 -8.20 13.38 -4.21
CA CYS A 11 -7.39 13.13 -3.03
C CYS A 11 -7.56 14.26 -2.00
N GLN A 12 -7.45 15.53 -2.40
CA GLN A 12 -7.64 16.66 -1.48
C GLN A 12 -9.05 16.73 -0.88
N ARG A 13 -10.09 16.38 -1.65
CA ARG A 13 -11.47 16.35 -1.15
C ARG A 13 -11.68 15.24 -0.14
N ILE A 14 -11.20 14.03 -0.46
CA ILE A 14 -11.28 12.87 0.44
C ILE A 14 -10.41 13.10 1.68
N GLN A 15 -9.21 13.67 1.54
CA GLN A 15 -8.33 14.06 2.63
C GLN A 15 -8.98 15.09 3.56
N LYS A 16 -9.76 16.05 3.05
CA LYS A 16 -10.50 17.00 3.90
C LYS A 16 -11.60 16.31 4.71
N GLU A 17 -12.31 15.35 4.12
CA GLU A 17 -13.33 14.56 4.80
C GLU A 17 -12.73 13.63 5.87
N CYS A 18 -11.60 12.95 5.58
CA CYS A 18 -10.88 12.12 6.54
C CYS A 18 -10.19 12.95 7.63
N ARG A 19 -9.54 14.09 7.29
CA ARG A 19 -8.90 14.99 8.27
C ARG A 19 -9.91 15.51 9.29
N SER A 20 -11.13 15.84 8.88
CA SER A 20 -12.23 16.22 9.79
C SER A 20 -12.56 15.10 10.81
N ARG A 21 -12.63 13.84 10.35
CA ARG A 21 -12.89 12.66 11.20
C ARG A 21 -11.73 12.37 12.15
N LEU A 22 -10.50 12.34 11.63
CA LEU A 22 -9.31 12.02 12.41
C LEU A 22 -9.01 13.12 13.45
N THR A 23 -9.20 14.40 13.13
CA THR A 23 -9.02 15.51 14.08
C THR A 23 -10.06 15.48 15.21
N SER A 24 -11.29 15.06 14.90
CA SER A 24 -12.34 14.89 15.92
C SER A 24 -12.07 13.68 16.82
N LEU A 25 -11.50 12.61 16.26
CA LEU A 25 -11.19 11.37 16.96
C LEU A 25 -9.91 11.43 17.79
N THR A 26 -8.82 12.01 17.26
CA THR A 26 -7.59 12.22 18.03
C THR A 26 -7.81 13.19 19.17
N LYS A 27 -8.61 14.25 18.98
CA LYS A 27 -9.05 15.13 20.08
C LYS A 27 -9.91 14.40 21.11
N ASN A 28 -10.76 13.45 20.72
CA ASN A 28 -11.56 12.68 21.66
C ASN A 28 -10.72 11.67 22.48
N VAL A 29 -9.75 10.99 21.86
CA VAL A 29 -8.82 10.11 22.59
C VAL A 29 -7.88 10.92 23.51
N TYR A 30 -7.47 12.11 23.08
CA TYR A 30 -6.66 13.04 23.89
C TYR A 30 -7.47 13.63 25.06
N ASN A 31 -8.75 13.97 24.86
CA ASN A 31 -9.57 14.64 25.87
C ASN A 31 -10.30 13.71 26.85
N GLU A 32 -10.66 12.46 26.49
CA GLU A 32 -11.36 11.57 27.43
C GLU A 32 -10.49 11.07 28.59
N LYS A 33 -9.15 11.17 28.48
CA LYS A 33 -8.22 10.68 29.51
C LYS A 33 -7.40 11.75 30.24
N GLN A 34 -7.44 13.02 29.83
CA GLN A 34 -6.61 14.09 30.42
C GLN A 34 -7.24 14.87 31.59
N VAL A 35 -8.30 14.37 32.24
CA VAL A 35 -8.86 15.07 33.43
C VAL A 35 -8.20 14.62 34.74
N LYS A 36 -7.21 13.71 34.75
CA LYS A 36 -6.51 13.35 36.01
C LYS A 36 -5.01 13.16 35.83
N ASP A 37 -4.27 14.01 36.54
CA ASP A 37 -2.83 14.07 36.78
C ASP A 37 -1.94 14.68 35.68
N GLU A 38 -1.54 15.92 35.95
CA GLU A 38 -0.42 16.63 35.36
C GLU A 38 0.89 15.85 35.60
N GLY A 39 1.58 15.43 34.53
CA GLY A 39 3.03 15.22 34.58
C GLY A 39 3.60 13.84 34.20
N ALA A 40 2.82 12.78 33.98
CA ALA A 40 3.37 11.49 33.55
C ALA A 40 2.51 10.78 32.50
N VAL A 41 2.98 10.72 31.25
CA VAL A 41 2.35 9.90 30.21
C VAL A 41 2.57 8.42 30.57
N ARG A 42 1.51 7.69 30.91
CA ARG A 42 1.60 6.27 31.24
C ARG A 42 1.92 5.46 29.98
N MET A 43 2.81 4.48 30.08
CA MET A 43 3.16 3.58 28.97
C MET A 43 1.94 2.87 28.36
N SER A 44 0.92 2.56 29.19
CA SER A 44 -0.35 2.01 28.72
C SER A 44 -1.14 2.96 27.81
N ASP A 45 -1.06 4.27 28.06
CA ASP A 45 -1.73 5.29 27.25
C ASP A 45 -0.94 5.56 25.96
N VAL A 46 0.39 5.50 26.01
CA VAL A 46 1.24 5.51 24.80
C VAL A 46 0.90 4.32 23.91
N TYR A 47 0.89 3.10 24.46
CA TYR A 47 0.54 1.89 23.72
C TYR A 47 -0.85 1.98 23.09
N ALA A 48 -1.87 2.37 23.88
CA ALA A 48 -3.24 2.50 23.38
C ALA A 48 -3.33 3.53 22.25
N THR A 49 -2.62 4.64 22.36
CA THR A 49 -2.58 5.70 21.33
C THR A 49 -1.93 5.20 20.06
N ILE A 50 -0.74 4.58 20.14
CA ILE A 50 -0.03 4.04 18.98
C ILE A 50 -0.89 2.97 18.28
N ASN A 51 -1.44 2.02 19.05
CA ASN A 51 -2.29 0.97 18.50
C ASN A 51 -3.53 1.56 17.80
N TYR A 52 -4.19 2.53 18.43
CA TYR A 52 -5.33 3.23 17.83
C TYR A 52 -4.93 3.92 16.52
N VAL A 53 -3.82 4.65 16.50
CA VAL A 53 -3.34 5.34 15.31
C VAL A 53 -3.02 4.34 14.19
N LEU A 54 -2.28 3.26 14.47
CA LEU A 54 -1.94 2.24 13.47
C LEU A 54 -3.18 1.58 12.88
N VAL A 55 -4.12 1.12 13.72
CA VAL A 55 -5.33 0.42 13.25
C VAL A 55 -6.22 1.34 12.41
N ASN A 56 -6.42 2.59 12.85
CA ASN A 56 -7.29 3.50 12.11
C ASN A 56 -6.62 4.04 10.84
N LEU A 57 -5.33 4.35 10.87
CA LEU A 57 -4.62 4.81 9.68
C LEU A 57 -4.64 3.77 8.56
N ILE A 58 -4.44 2.48 8.87
CA ILE A 58 -4.51 1.42 7.85
C ILE A 58 -5.90 1.40 7.20
N ASN A 59 -6.96 1.45 8.01
CA ASN A 59 -8.33 1.45 7.50
C ASN A 59 -8.64 2.69 6.64
N GLU A 60 -8.19 3.86 7.08
CA GLU A 60 -8.37 5.10 6.32
C GLU A 60 -7.56 5.09 5.02
N ILE A 61 -6.30 4.64 5.04
CA ILE A 61 -5.47 4.53 3.83
C ILE A 61 -6.17 3.64 2.81
N TRP A 62 -6.68 2.47 3.21
CA TRP A 62 -7.41 1.57 2.31
C TRP A 62 -8.68 2.20 1.73
N GLU A 63 -9.48 2.87 2.56
CA GLU A 63 -10.72 3.52 2.10
C GLU A 63 -10.43 4.67 1.12
N VAL A 64 -9.44 5.51 1.43
CA VAL A 64 -9.08 6.68 0.63
C VAL A 64 -8.41 6.27 -0.67
N GLU A 65 -7.49 5.32 -0.61
CA GLU A 65 -6.77 4.81 -1.78
C GLU A 65 -7.76 4.26 -2.79
N GLY A 66 -8.64 3.34 -2.39
CA GLY A 66 -9.65 2.77 -3.29
C GLY A 66 -10.49 3.83 -4.01
N LYS A 67 -10.91 4.88 -3.32
CA LYS A 67 -11.70 5.98 -3.90
C LYS A 67 -10.89 6.91 -4.80
N ALA A 68 -9.62 7.13 -4.47
CA ALA A 68 -8.73 8.03 -5.22
C ALA A 68 -8.24 7.39 -6.52
N ILE A 69 -7.87 6.11 -6.46
CA ILE A 69 -7.19 5.43 -7.57
C ILE A 69 -8.19 4.83 -8.57
N ILE A 70 -9.36 4.38 -8.11
CA ILE A 70 -10.43 3.90 -9.00
C ILE A 70 -11.28 5.10 -9.45
N THR A 71 -11.00 5.54 -10.68
CA THR A 71 -11.70 6.64 -11.37
C THR A 71 -12.56 6.10 -12.50
N ASP A 72 -13.33 6.97 -13.17
CA ASP A 72 -14.10 6.58 -14.36
C ASP A 72 -13.23 6.04 -15.49
N GLU A 73 -11.98 6.50 -15.57
CA GLU A 73 -10.96 6.03 -16.52
C GLU A 73 -10.52 4.59 -16.23
N PHE A 74 -10.43 4.22 -14.94
CA PHE A 74 -9.95 2.92 -14.48
C PHE A 74 -11.06 2.08 -13.79
N LYS A 75 -12.33 2.34 -14.11
CA LYS A 75 -13.48 1.68 -13.47
C LYS A 75 -13.60 0.19 -13.77
N ASP A 76 -12.89 -0.28 -14.80
CA ASP A 76 -12.88 -1.68 -15.21
C ASP A 76 -11.84 -2.52 -14.44
N ILE A 77 -11.03 -1.92 -13.56
CA ILE A 77 -10.06 -2.60 -12.70
C ILE A 77 -10.33 -2.37 -11.22
N THR A 78 -9.88 -3.30 -10.38
CA THR A 78 -9.99 -3.23 -8.92
C THR A 78 -8.77 -2.55 -8.30
N ASN A 79 -8.84 -2.20 -7.01
CA ASN A 79 -7.66 -1.71 -6.28
C ASN A 79 -6.53 -2.78 -6.26
N ASN A 80 -6.87 -4.06 -6.10
CA ASN A 80 -5.89 -5.15 -6.22
C ASN A 80 -5.24 -5.23 -7.61
N ASP A 81 -6.01 -4.98 -8.68
CA ASP A 81 -5.49 -4.92 -10.04
C ASP A 81 -4.46 -3.77 -10.20
N MET A 82 -4.70 -2.62 -9.54
CA MET A 82 -3.73 -1.50 -9.50
C MET A 82 -2.42 -1.90 -8.81
N HIS A 83 -2.49 -2.58 -7.66
CA HIS A 83 -1.27 -3.07 -6.99
C HIS A 83 -0.52 -4.10 -7.85
N VAL A 84 -1.23 -4.94 -8.62
CA VAL A 84 -0.56 -5.84 -9.57
C VAL A 84 0.15 -5.07 -10.68
N ILE A 85 -0.48 -4.01 -11.23
CA ILE A 85 0.14 -3.12 -12.21
C ILE A 85 1.39 -2.45 -11.64
N GLU A 86 1.32 -1.93 -10.40
CA GLU A 86 2.45 -1.36 -9.68
C GLU A 86 3.60 -2.37 -9.51
N ALA A 87 3.28 -3.60 -9.08
CA ALA A 87 4.28 -4.65 -8.84
C ALA A 87 4.95 -5.17 -10.12
N ILE A 88 4.23 -5.19 -11.25
CA ILE A 88 4.81 -5.44 -12.58
C ILE A 88 5.86 -4.37 -12.88
N GLY A 89 5.54 -3.10 -12.63
CA GLY A 89 6.42 -1.97 -12.84
C GLY A 89 6.64 -1.61 -14.31
N LEU A 90 7.23 -0.43 -14.53
CA LEU A 90 7.58 0.07 -15.85
C LEU A 90 8.76 -0.69 -16.46
N GLY A 91 8.91 -0.59 -17.79
CA GLY A 91 10.06 -1.15 -18.53
C GLY A 91 9.76 -2.48 -19.20
N GLU A 92 10.76 -3.36 -19.29
CA GLU A 92 10.67 -4.60 -20.08
C GLU A 92 9.78 -5.68 -19.45
N GLY A 93 9.29 -5.46 -18.24
CA GLY A 93 8.44 -6.37 -17.49
C GLY A 93 9.18 -7.23 -16.49
N ASN A 94 8.43 -8.00 -15.71
CA ASN A 94 8.94 -8.86 -14.65
C ASN A 94 8.37 -10.28 -14.79
N ASN A 95 9.10 -11.27 -14.26
CA ASN A 95 8.60 -12.64 -14.24
C ASN A 95 7.56 -12.84 -13.13
N MET A 96 6.66 -13.81 -13.31
CA MET A 96 5.55 -14.09 -12.40
C MET A 96 6.00 -14.34 -10.95
N SER A 97 7.13 -15.04 -10.75
CA SER A 97 7.64 -15.36 -9.42
C SER A 97 8.12 -14.10 -8.67
N THR A 98 8.81 -13.20 -9.38
CA THR A 98 9.24 -11.92 -8.82
C THR A 98 8.05 -11.05 -8.43
N ILE A 99 7.04 -10.96 -9.30
CA ILE A 99 5.83 -10.15 -9.04
C ILE A 99 5.06 -10.72 -7.85
N ALA A 100 4.87 -12.04 -7.80
CA ALA A 100 4.16 -12.71 -6.70
C ALA A 100 4.88 -12.50 -5.36
N LYS A 101 6.22 -12.54 -5.37
CA LYS A 101 7.05 -12.25 -4.19
C LYS A 101 6.92 -10.80 -3.72
N LYS A 102 6.90 -9.82 -4.64
CA LYS A 102 6.70 -8.40 -4.30
C LYS A 102 5.35 -8.16 -3.61
N LEU A 103 4.30 -8.82 -4.10
CA LEU A 103 2.94 -8.70 -3.56
C LEU A 103 2.67 -9.62 -2.36
N ASN A 104 3.62 -10.48 -2.00
CA ASN A 104 3.45 -11.53 -0.98
C ASN A 104 2.19 -12.41 -1.20
N ILE A 105 1.93 -12.81 -2.45
CA ILE A 105 0.81 -13.70 -2.82
C ILE A 105 1.32 -14.95 -3.53
N THR A 106 0.45 -15.95 -3.71
CA THR A 106 0.78 -17.13 -4.50
C THR A 106 0.82 -16.81 -6.00
N VAL A 107 1.65 -17.55 -6.75
CA VAL A 107 1.68 -17.45 -8.23
C VAL A 107 0.31 -17.79 -8.85
N GLY A 108 -0.46 -18.68 -8.21
CA GLY A 108 -1.83 -19.00 -8.64
C GLY A 108 -2.77 -17.80 -8.56
N SER A 109 -2.78 -17.11 -7.41
CA SER A 109 -3.57 -15.88 -7.23
C SER A 109 -3.15 -14.79 -8.20
N LEU A 110 -1.83 -14.59 -8.38
CA LEU A 110 -1.31 -13.63 -9.35
C LEU A 110 -1.73 -13.99 -10.79
N THR A 111 -1.73 -15.27 -11.16
CA THR A 111 -2.11 -15.73 -12.50
C THR A 111 -3.54 -15.33 -12.83
N THR A 112 -4.46 -15.45 -11.87
CA THR A 112 -5.86 -15.02 -12.05
C THR A 112 -5.96 -13.52 -12.30
N ALA A 113 -5.25 -12.70 -11.50
CA ALA A 113 -5.24 -11.25 -11.68
C ALA A 113 -4.62 -10.84 -13.03
N VAL A 114 -3.46 -11.39 -13.40
CA VAL A 114 -2.80 -11.12 -14.68
C VAL A 114 -3.68 -11.57 -15.86
N ASN A 115 -4.37 -12.72 -15.77
CA ASN A 115 -5.33 -13.14 -16.80
C ASN A 115 -6.44 -12.10 -17.03
N SER A 116 -6.95 -11.52 -15.95
CA SER A 116 -7.96 -10.45 -16.00
C SER A 116 -7.39 -9.19 -16.67
N LEU A 117 -6.20 -8.75 -16.23
CA LEU A 117 -5.52 -7.56 -16.77
C LEU A 117 -5.16 -7.69 -18.25
N VAL A 118 -4.77 -8.88 -18.71
CA VAL A 118 -4.53 -9.14 -20.14
C VAL A 118 -5.81 -8.96 -20.95
N LYS A 119 -6.93 -9.54 -20.49
CA LYS A 119 -8.23 -9.39 -21.17
C LYS A 119 -8.69 -7.93 -21.26
N LYS A 120 -8.36 -7.13 -20.24
CA LYS A 120 -8.70 -5.70 -20.16
C LYS A 120 -7.71 -4.79 -20.89
N GLY A 121 -6.64 -5.34 -21.47
CA GLY A 121 -5.65 -4.61 -22.27
C GLY A 121 -4.65 -3.78 -21.46
N TYR A 122 -4.46 -4.07 -20.17
CA TYR A 122 -3.50 -3.35 -19.32
C TYR A 122 -2.10 -3.95 -19.38
N VAL A 123 -2.00 -5.26 -19.63
CA VAL A 123 -0.73 -5.99 -19.58
C VAL A 123 -0.61 -6.97 -20.72
N ASP A 124 0.63 -7.28 -21.10
CA ASP A 124 0.98 -8.29 -22.09
C ASP A 124 1.85 -9.38 -21.44
N ARG A 125 1.75 -10.60 -21.96
CA ARG A 125 2.53 -11.75 -21.49
C ARG A 125 3.34 -12.34 -22.62
N PHE A 126 4.63 -12.52 -22.36
CA PHE A 126 5.54 -13.13 -23.31
C PHE A 126 6.44 -14.15 -22.61
N ARG A 127 6.91 -15.14 -23.37
CA ARG A 127 7.86 -16.14 -22.87
C ARG A 127 9.28 -15.66 -23.13
N SER A 128 10.20 -16.01 -22.23
CA SER A 128 11.62 -15.75 -22.46
C SER A 128 12.09 -16.44 -23.73
N LYS A 129 13.01 -15.76 -24.44
CA LYS A 129 13.72 -16.36 -25.58
C LYS A 129 14.80 -17.35 -25.12
N GLU A 130 15.34 -17.17 -23.92
CA GLU A 130 16.41 -18.01 -23.35
C GLU A 130 15.85 -19.26 -22.65
N ASP A 131 14.78 -19.10 -21.85
CA ASP A 131 14.10 -20.22 -21.18
C ASP A 131 12.58 -20.12 -21.36
N ARG A 132 12.03 -20.92 -22.26
CA ARG A 132 10.58 -20.92 -22.59
C ARG A 132 9.67 -21.33 -21.42
N ARG A 133 10.22 -21.79 -20.29
CA ARG A 133 9.49 -22.03 -19.04
C ARG A 133 9.21 -20.73 -18.27
N VAL A 134 10.02 -19.70 -18.49
CA VAL A 134 9.87 -18.39 -17.84
C VAL A 134 8.86 -17.54 -18.61
N VAL A 135 7.86 -17.05 -17.88
CA VAL A 135 6.85 -16.12 -18.38
C VAL A 135 7.08 -14.75 -17.77
N TYR A 136 7.20 -13.76 -18.64
CA TYR A 136 7.29 -12.34 -18.29
C TYR A 136 5.96 -11.65 -18.53
N VAL A 137 5.69 -10.66 -17.70
CA VAL A 137 4.54 -9.75 -17.80
C VAL A 137 5.06 -8.34 -17.88
N ARG A 138 4.55 -7.55 -18.82
CA ARG A 138 4.86 -6.12 -18.96
C ARG A 138 3.58 -5.31 -19.09
N LEU A 139 3.67 -4.03 -18.75
CA LEU A 139 2.57 -3.09 -18.94
C LEU A 139 2.42 -2.75 -20.42
N LEU A 140 1.18 -2.57 -20.85
CA LEU A 140 0.84 -1.88 -22.09
C LEU A 140 0.59 -0.40 -21.78
N GLU A 141 0.40 0.43 -22.80
CA GLU A 141 0.15 1.88 -22.62
C GLU A 141 -0.96 2.18 -21.59
N LYS A 142 -2.07 1.45 -21.65
CA LYS A 142 -3.16 1.56 -20.66
C LYS A 142 -2.71 1.20 -19.23
N GLY A 143 -1.82 0.21 -19.11
CA GLY A 143 -1.17 -0.20 -17.86
C GLY A 143 -0.20 0.84 -17.32
N GLU A 144 0.62 1.46 -18.18
CA GLU A 144 1.55 2.51 -17.78
C GLU A 144 0.80 3.76 -17.30
N ASN A 145 -0.31 4.12 -17.95
CA ASN A 145 -1.17 5.21 -17.49
C ASN A 145 -1.77 4.92 -16.10
N ALA A 146 -2.24 3.69 -15.87
CA ALA A 146 -2.72 3.25 -14.56
C ALA A 146 -1.62 3.26 -13.49
N TYR A 147 -0.40 2.81 -13.85
CA TYR A 147 0.77 2.85 -13.00
C TYR A 147 1.08 4.28 -12.54
N HIS A 148 1.20 5.24 -13.47
CA HIS A 148 1.51 6.62 -13.12
C HIS A 148 0.39 7.29 -12.32
N HIS A 149 -0.87 6.94 -12.59
CA HIS A 149 -2.01 7.43 -11.82
C HIS A 149 -1.94 6.98 -10.35
N HIS A 150 -1.55 5.72 -10.12
CA HIS A 150 -1.34 5.17 -8.78
C HIS A 150 -0.08 5.75 -8.10
N GLU A 151 1.03 5.87 -8.83
CA GLU A 151 2.26 6.52 -8.38
C GLU A 151 2.03 7.97 -7.94
N ASP A 152 1.27 8.75 -8.71
CA ASP A 152 0.93 10.13 -8.39
C ASP A 152 0.11 10.23 -7.09
N TYR A 153 -0.72 9.24 -6.76
CA TYR A 153 -1.41 9.16 -5.48
C TYR A 153 -0.43 8.92 -4.32
N HIS A 154 0.45 7.92 -4.43
CA HIS A 154 1.46 7.65 -3.41
C HIS A 154 2.38 8.85 -3.18
N LYS A 155 2.81 9.52 -4.26
CA LYS A 155 3.64 10.73 -4.16
C LYS A 155 2.93 11.84 -3.39
N GLN A 156 1.65 12.08 -3.63
CA GLN A 156 0.87 13.09 -2.91
C GLN A 156 0.72 12.75 -1.43
N MET A 157 0.47 11.48 -1.12
CA MET A 157 0.38 11.01 0.26
C MET A 157 1.72 11.18 1.00
N THR A 158 2.83 10.77 0.39
CA THR A 158 4.18 10.92 0.97
C THR A 158 4.55 12.38 1.15
N GLN A 159 4.30 13.23 0.14
CA GLN A 159 4.62 14.65 0.22
C GLN A 159 3.84 15.34 1.36
N ALA A 160 2.57 14.98 1.56
CA ALA A 160 1.75 15.55 2.64
C ALA A 160 2.28 15.23 4.05
N ILE A 161 3.05 14.14 4.20
CA ILE A 161 3.74 13.82 5.47
C ILE A 161 5.05 14.60 5.55
N VAL A 162 5.85 14.58 4.49
CA VAL A 162 7.15 15.27 4.45
C VAL A 162 7.03 16.77 4.67
N ASP A 163 5.96 17.41 4.14
CA ASP A 163 5.72 18.85 4.29
C ASP A 163 5.40 19.28 5.74
N GLU A 164 5.05 18.33 6.63
CA GLU A 164 4.71 18.59 8.03
C GLU A 164 5.85 18.27 9.00
N LEU A 165 6.99 17.74 8.51
CA LEU A 165 8.13 17.35 9.34
C LEU A 165 9.27 18.35 9.26
N ASP A 166 9.89 18.63 10.40
CA ASP A 166 11.20 19.28 10.42
C ASP A 166 12.37 18.27 10.27
N GLU A 167 13.58 18.80 10.07
CA GLU A 167 14.78 17.98 9.87
C GLU A 167 15.10 17.06 11.06
N SER A 168 14.68 17.43 12.27
CA SER A 168 14.91 16.65 13.50
C SER A 168 13.88 15.54 13.70
N GLU A 169 12.67 15.70 13.15
CA GLU A 169 11.58 14.73 13.22
C GLU A 169 11.73 13.58 12.21
N ILE A 170 12.35 13.84 11.05
CA ILE A 170 12.55 12.82 10.00
C ILE A 170 13.26 11.55 10.53
N PRO A 171 14.42 11.63 11.22
CA PRO A 171 15.09 10.44 11.74
C PRO A 171 14.23 9.68 12.78
N VAL A 172 13.41 10.38 13.55
CA VAL A 172 12.53 9.77 14.56
C VAL A 172 11.42 8.96 13.87
N LEU A 173 10.79 9.53 12.84
CA LEU A 173 9.78 8.83 12.06
C LEU A 173 10.38 7.59 11.37
N LEU A 174 11.53 7.73 10.71
CA LEU A 174 12.19 6.62 10.03
C LEU A 174 12.55 5.48 10.99
N LYS A 175 13.09 5.80 12.18
CA LYS A 175 13.36 4.80 13.22
C LYS A 175 12.09 4.07 13.67
N THR A 176 10.99 4.79 13.79
CA THR A 176 9.70 4.22 14.22
C THR A 176 9.14 3.28 13.16
N LEU A 177 9.20 3.69 11.88
CA LEU A 177 8.77 2.86 10.75
C LEU A 177 9.66 1.63 10.57
N ASP A 178 10.98 1.77 10.77
CA ASP A 178 11.93 0.65 10.70
C ASP A 178 11.63 -0.43 11.74
N ALA A 179 11.31 -0.04 12.98
CA ALA A 179 10.88 -0.98 14.01
C ALA A 179 9.61 -1.76 13.61
N LEU A 180 8.67 -1.09 12.95
CA LEU A 180 7.45 -1.73 12.42
C LEU A 180 7.76 -2.66 11.23
N THR A 181 8.67 -2.27 10.33
CA THR A 181 9.14 -3.12 9.23
C THR A 181 9.85 -4.37 9.73
N GLY A 182 10.64 -4.26 10.80
CA GLY A 182 11.27 -5.39 11.47
C GLY A 182 10.25 -6.44 11.91
N PHE A 183 9.17 -6.01 12.57
CA PHE A 183 8.08 -6.90 13.00
C PHE A 183 7.48 -7.72 11.84
N PHE A 184 7.18 -7.08 10.70
CA PHE A 184 6.61 -7.79 9.54
C PHE A 184 7.60 -8.75 8.88
N THR A 185 8.88 -8.42 8.90
CA THR A 185 9.95 -9.26 8.34
C THR A 185 10.10 -10.55 9.16
N ASP A 186 10.14 -10.42 10.49
CA ASP A 186 10.22 -11.56 11.41
C ASP A 186 8.96 -12.44 11.32
N TYR A 187 7.77 -11.83 11.29
CA TYR A 187 6.51 -12.55 11.13
C TYR A 187 6.46 -13.39 9.84
N THR A 188 6.96 -12.82 8.74
CA THR A 188 7.01 -13.52 7.45
C THR A 188 8.00 -14.68 7.49
N ARG A 189 9.10 -14.58 8.24
CA ARG A 189 10.09 -15.66 8.43
C ARG A 189 9.53 -16.81 9.26
N GLU A 190 8.91 -16.51 10.40
CA GLU A 190 8.29 -17.50 11.29
C GLU A 190 7.14 -18.26 10.61
N SER A 191 6.35 -17.59 9.76
CA SER A 191 5.27 -18.21 9.00
C SER A 191 5.78 -19.23 7.96
N LYS A 192 6.99 -19.04 7.42
CA LYS A 192 7.62 -19.95 6.46
C LYS A 192 8.21 -21.18 7.15
N GLU A 193 8.88 -20.99 8.28
CA GLU A 193 9.46 -22.07 9.09
C GLU A 193 8.38 -23.05 9.60
N LYS A 194 7.20 -22.55 10.01
CA LYS A 194 6.06 -23.40 10.42
C LYS A 194 5.41 -24.19 9.27
N SER A 195 5.54 -23.71 8.03
CA SER A 195 4.98 -24.39 6.85
C SER A 195 5.90 -25.50 6.29
N SER A 196 7.22 -25.42 6.52
CA SER A 196 8.16 -26.47 6.14
C SER A 196 8.12 -27.68 7.08
N ASP A 197 7.88 -27.48 8.38
CA ASP A 197 7.80 -28.58 9.37
C ASP A 197 6.57 -29.49 9.21
N SER A 198 5.55 -29.06 8.45
CA SER A 198 4.37 -29.87 8.16
C SER A 198 4.50 -30.79 6.93
N MET A 199 5.57 -30.67 6.13
CA MET A 199 5.78 -31.50 4.93
C MET A 199 6.70 -32.71 5.14
N ASP A 200 7.36 -32.82 6.30
CA ASP A 200 8.24 -33.96 6.64
C ASP A 200 7.56 -35.03 7.53
N LYS A 201 6.21 -35.07 7.56
CA LYS A 201 5.44 -35.99 8.40
C LYS A 201 4.42 -36.87 7.67
N GLU A 202 4.59 -37.12 6.37
CA GLU A 202 3.77 -38.11 5.65
C GLU A 202 4.61 -39.08 4.81
#